data_AF-A0A832ULC1-F1
#
_entry.id   AF-A0A832ULC1-F1
#
_cell.length_a   1.000
_cell.length_b   1.000
_cell.length_c   1.000
_cell.angle_alpha   90.00
_cell.angle_beta   90.00
_cell.angle_gamma   90.00
#
_symmetry.space_group_name_H-M   'P 1'
#
loop_
_entity.id
_entity.type
_entity.pdbx_description
1 polymer ?
#
loop_
_entity_poly.entity_id
_entity_poly.type
_entity_poly.pdbx_seq_one_letter_code
_entity_poly.pdbx_strand_id
1 'polypeptide(L)'
;MKLIYLRKIPPLFLVLIIFLLLWVPSIQAHIVHVANDTYNNSGMANSVNGMSDNIFIRDANGIRQGYARSDLTTSPSGITGADIKKATLCLFVNDVNSAGNIDIHRVTAAWVRIELKL
;
A
#
# COMPACT_ATOMS: atom_id res chain seq x y z
N MET A 1 50.28 1.98 -40.19
CA MET A 1 49.33 1.47 -39.18
C MET A 1 49.51 2.28 -37.90
N LYS A 2 48.64 3.29 -37.64
CA LYS A 2 48.77 4.23 -36.51
C LYS A 2 48.31 3.54 -35.22
N LEU A 3 49.23 3.29 -34.29
CA LEU A 3 48.86 2.88 -32.93
C LEU A 3 48.16 4.04 -32.23
N ILE A 4 46.90 3.83 -31.87
CA ILE A 4 46.12 4.72 -31.03
C ILE A 4 46.71 4.63 -29.61
N TYR A 5 47.35 5.71 -29.15
CA TYR A 5 47.83 5.83 -27.78
C TYR A 5 46.62 5.90 -26.83
N LEU A 6 46.42 4.85 -26.03
CA LEU A 6 45.48 4.89 -24.91
C LEU A 6 45.98 5.92 -23.88
N ARG A 7 45.30 7.07 -23.80
CA ARG A 7 45.56 8.11 -22.80
C ARG A 7 45.23 7.53 -21.42
N LYS A 8 46.23 7.40 -20.55
CA LYS A 8 46.07 6.88 -19.17
C LYS A 8 45.12 7.80 -18.40
N ILE A 9 44.03 7.25 -17.87
CA ILE A 9 43.09 7.97 -17.01
C ILE A 9 43.77 8.18 -15.65
N PRO A 10 43.82 9.42 -15.12
CA PRO A 10 44.45 9.68 -13.83
C PRO A 10 43.65 9.00 -12.69
N PRO A 11 44.32 8.47 -11.66
CA PRO A 11 43.69 7.69 -10.60
C PRO A 11 42.64 8.49 -9.81
N LEU A 12 42.81 9.82 -9.70
CA LEU A 12 41.84 10.72 -9.08
C LEU A 12 40.46 10.66 -9.79
N PHE A 13 40.47 10.54 -11.11
CA PHE A 13 39.24 10.46 -11.91
C PHE A 13 38.53 9.13 -11.68
N LEU A 14 39.30 8.05 -11.45
CA LEU A 14 38.78 6.74 -11.10
C LEU A 14 38.12 6.75 -9.71
N VAL A 15 38.73 7.43 -8.73
CA VAL A 15 38.18 7.59 -7.37
C VAL A 15 36.88 8.38 -7.38
N LEU A 16 36.81 9.48 -8.15
CA LEU A 16 35.58 10.28 -8.29
C LEU A 16 34.44 9.47 -8.93
N ILE A 17 34.75 8.68 -9.95
CA ILE A 17 33.76 7.78 -10.58
C ILE A 17 33.27 6.73 -9.59
N ILE A 18 34.15 6.12 -8.80
CA ILE A 18 33.77 5.16 -7.75
C ILE A 18 32.88 5.85 -6.72
N PHE A 19 33.22 7.05 -6.27
CA PHE A 19 32.44 7.79 -5.29
C PHE A 19 31.03 8.15 -5.80
N LEU A 20 30.92 8.54 -7.08
CA LEU A 20 29.63 8.80 -7.74
C LEU A 20 28.81 7.52 -7.94
N LEU A 21 29.45 6.38 -8.23
CA LEU A 21 28.80 5.08 -8.35
C LEU A 21 28.32 4.52 -7.00
N LEU A 22 28.94 4.93 -5.89
CA LEU A 22 28.52 4.54 -4.53
C LEU A 22 27.39 5.43 -3.99
N TRP A 23 27.16 6.60 -4.60
CA TRP A 23 26.05 7.50 -4.25
C TRP A 23 24.82 7.22 -5.12
N VAL A 24 24.30 6.00 -5.09
CA VAL A 24 23.00 5.71 -5.70
C VAL A 24 21.90 6.06 -4.69
N PRO A 25 20.98 7.00 -4.99
CA PRO A 25 19.82 7.21 -4.14
C PRO A 25 18.98 5.92 -4.11
N SER A 26 18.88 5.29 -2.94
CA SER A 26 18.08 4.07 -2.77
C SER A 26 16.59 4.43 -2.74
N ILE A 27 15.88 4.20 -3.84
CA ILE A 27 14.43 4.17 -3.82
C ILE A 27 14.04 2.76 -3.37
N GLN A 28 13.42 2.67 -2.18
CA GLN A 28 12.91 1.40 -1.68
C GLN A 28 11.43 1.28 -2.04
N ALA A 29 11.05 0.16 -2.63
CA ALA A 29 9.67 -0.27 -2.73
C ALA A 29 9.42 -1.30 -1.61
N HIS A 30 8.36 -1.10 -0.84
CA HIS A 30 7.97 -2.01 0.21
C HIS A 30 6.50 -2.39 0.01
N ILE A 31 6.21 -3.68 0.13
CA ILE A 31 4.84 -4.20 0.05
C ILE A 31 4.35 -4.37 1.49
N VAL A 32 3.22 -3.74 1.77
CA VAL A 32 2.51 -3.90 3.04
C VAL A 32 1.33 -4.84 2.81
N HIS A 33 1.24 -5.89 3.62
CA HIS A 33 0.16 -6.85 3.55
C HIS A 33 -1.07 -6.38 4.36
N VAL A 34 -2.26 -6.83 3.94
CA VAL A 34 -3.47 -6.68 4.74
C VAL A 34 -3.36 -7.63 5.93
N ALA A 35 -3.52 -7.11 7.14
CA ALA A 35 -3.40 -7.87 8.38
C ALA A 35 -4.77 -8.26 8.94
N ASN A 36 -5.77 -7.41 8.74
CA ASN A 36 -7.15 -7.71 9.09
C ASN A 36 -8.08 -7.12 8.04
N ASP A 37 -9.17 -7.81 7.78
CA ASP A 37 -10.28 -7.30 7.00
C ASP A 37 -11.60 -7.70 7.64
N THR A 38 -12.66 -6.99 7.25
CA THR A 38 -14.03 -7.31 7.61
C THR A 38 -14.98 -6.50 6.71
N TYR A 39 -16.27 -6.78 6.77
CA TYR A 39 -17.30 -5.90 6.23
C TYR A 39 -18.51 -5.86 7.16
N ASN A 40 -19.11 -4.68 7.27
CA ASN A 40 -20.38 -4.55 7.98
C ASN A 40 -21.54 -4.93 7.05
N ASN A 41 -22.65 -5.32 7.67
CA ASN A 41 -23.91 -5.50 6.99
C ASN A 41 -25.00 -4.97 7.92
N SER A 42 -25.55 -3.80 7.64
CA SER A 42 -26.62 -3.22 8.47
C SER A 42 -27.93 -4.02 8.45
N GLY A 43 -28.13 -4.92 7.48
CA GLY A 43 -29.22 -5.90 7.46
C GLY A 43 -28.96 -7.12 8.36
N MET A 44 -27.73 -7.29 8.84
CA MET A 44 -27.31 -8.33 9.78
C MET A 44 -26.40 -7.72 10.85
N ALA A 45 -26.92 -6.73 11.59
CA ALA A 45 -26.15 -5.89 12.52
C ALA A 45 -25.39 -6.66 13.63
N ASN A 46 -25.73 -7.93 13.88
CA ASN A 46 -25.11 -8.77 14.89
C ASN A 46 -24.20 -9.88 14.33
N SER A 47 -23.98 -9.94 13.01
CA SER A 47 -23.08 -10.93 12.39
C SER A 47 -21.68 -10.34 12.21
N VAL A 48 -20.66 -11.08 12.66
CA VAL A 48 -19.25 -10.65 12.59
C VAL A 48 -18.55 -10.96 11.26
N ASN A 49 -19.20 -11.67 10.33
CA ASN A 49 -18.76 -11.94 8.94
C ASN A 49 -17.30 -12.44 8.72
N GLY A 50 -16.52 -12.68 9.78
CA GLY A 50 -15.08 -12.93 9.72
C GLY A 50 -14.64 -14.31 9.22
N MET A 51 -15.58 -15.12 8.73
CA MET A 51 -15.30 -16.39 8.04
C MET A 51 -15.56 -16.31 6.53
N SER A 52 -15.90 -15.13 5.99
CA SER A 52 -16.08 -14.99 4.55
C SER A 52 -14.76 -14.79 3.85
N ASP A 53 -14.53 -15.52 2.76
CA ASP A 53 -13.36 -15.34 1.89
C ASP A 53 -13.42 -14.05 1.04
N ASN A 54 -14.57 -13.35 1.05
CA ASN A 54 -14.80 -12.16 0.23
C ASN A 54 -15.28 -10.98 1.08
N ILE A 55 -14.77 -9.79 0.77
CA ILE A 55 -15.28 -8.53 1.30
C ILE A 55 -16.39 -8.03 0.37
N PHE A 56 -17.63 -8.00 0.87
CA PHE A 56 -18.76 -7.50 0.09
C PHE A 56 -18.90 -5.99 0.25
N ILE A 57 -18.83 -5.27 -0.87
CA ILE A 57 -19.03 -3.82 -0.93
C ILE A 57 -20.37 -3.53 -1.56
N ARG A 58 -21.24 -2.83 -0.81
CA ARG A 58 -22.57 -2.39 -1.25
C ARG A 58 -23.53 -3.55 -1.59
N ASP A 59 -24.79 -3.39 -1.26
CA ASP A 59 -25.90 -4.11 -1.89
C ASP A 59 -26.89 -3.09 -2.45
N ALA A 60 -28.01 -3.54 -3.03
CA ALA A 60 -28.99 -2.66 -3.67
C ALA A 60 -29.47 -1.49 -2.78
N ASN A 61 -29.36 -1.62 -1.45
CA ASN A 61 -29.81 -0.64 -0.48
C ASN A 61 -28.65 0.14 0.19
N GLY A 62 -27.39 -0.10 -0.18
CA GLY A 62 -26.23 0.59 0.38
C GLY A 62 -25.78 0.10 1.76
N ILE A 63 -26.12 -1.14 2.12
CA ILE A 63 -26.09 -1.64 3.51
C ILE A 63 -24.71 -2.20 3.94
N ARG A 64 -23.77 -2.39 3.01
CA ARG A 64 -22.46 -3.03 3.24
C ARG A 64 -21.28 -2.11 2.96
N GLN A 65 -20.35 -2.05 3.90
CA GLN A 65 -19.07 -1.34 3.82
C GLN A 65 -17.95 -2.32 4.17
N GLY A 66 -16.94 -2.38 3.32
CA GLY A 66 -15.74 -3.17 3.57
C GLY A 66 -14.66 -2.38 4.28
N TYR A 67 -13.88 -3.08 5.08
CA TYR A 67 -12.78 -2.53 5.85
C TYR A 67 -11.57 -3.43 5.66
N ALA A 68 -10.42 -2.81 5.39
CA ALA A 68 -9.14 -3.48 5.34
C ALA A 68 -8.13 -2.66 6.16
N ARG A 69 -7.33 -3.36 6.94
CA ARG A 69 -6.27 -2.79 7.75
C ARG A 69 -4.96 -3.43 7.34
N SER A 70 -4.02 -2.58 6.94
CA SER A 70 -2.64 -2.96 6.66
C SER A 70 -1.81 -2.87 7.94
N ASP A 71 -0.88 -3.82 8.13
CA ASP A 71 0.08 -3.76 9.23
C ASP A 71 1.33 -2.99 8.80
N LEU A 72 1.48 -1.76 9.30
CA LEU A 72 2.64 -0.92 8.99
C LEU A 72 3.87 -1.26 9.83
N THR A 73 3.78 -2.15 10.82
CA THR A 73 4.93 -2.52 11.66
C THR A 73 6.01 -3.28 10.88
N THR A 74 5.66 -3.84 9.71
CA THR A 74 6.62 -4.44 8.77
C THR A 74 7.44 -3.40 8.01
N SER A 75 7.09 -2.11 8.09
CA SER A 75 7.82 -1.05 7.41
C SER A 75 9.21 -0.88 8.03
N PRO A 76 10.24 -0.54 7.23
CA PRO A 76 11.58 -0.26 7.76
C PRO A 76 11.53 0.76 8.90
N SER A 77 12.23 0.47 9.99
CA SER A 77 12.25 1.32 11.18
C SER A 77 12.74 2.73 10.84
N GLY A 78 12.04 3.75 11.36
CA GLY A 78 12.40 5.15 11.15
C GLY A 78 11.80 5.80 9.89
N ILE A 79 11.06 5.05 9.06
CA ILE A 79 10.29 5.63 7.96
C ILE A 79 9.02 6.30 8.50
N THR A 80 8.83 7.56 8.14
CA THR A 80 7.64 8.35 8.45
C THR A 80 6.80 8.56 7.19
N GLY A 81 5.58 9.08 7.35
CA GLY A 81 4.73 9.43 6.22
C GLY A 81 5.36 10.44 5.25
N ALA A 82 6.30 11.27 5.71
CA ALA A 82 6.99 12.27 4.87
C ALA A 82 7.98 11.63 3.89
N ASP A 83 8.45 10.41 4.19
CA ASP A 83 9.40 9.67 3.36
C ASP A 83 8.71 8.92 2.23
N ILE A 84 7.38 8.74 2.32
CA ILE A 84 6.58 8.04 1.33
C ILE A 84 6.35 8.94 0.12
N LYS A 85 7.08 8.67 -0.98
CA LYS A 85 6.87 9.37 -2.25
C LYS A 85 5.62 8.91 -3.01
N LYS A 86 5.24 7.64 -2.85
CA LYS A 86 4.07 7.04 -3.49
C LYS A 86 3.58 5.86 -2.66
N ALA A 87 2.27 5.79 -2.47
CA ALA A 87 1.57 4.62 -1.96
C ALA A 87 0.53 4.19 -2.99
N THR A 88 0.40 2.88 -3.23
CA THR A 88 -0.56 2.34 -4.21
C THR A 88 -1.33 1.22 -3.55
N LEU A 89 -2.65 1.36 -3.53
CA LEU A 89 -3.57 0.30 -3.12
C LEU A 89 -4.02 -0.44 -4.39
N CYS A 90 -3.83 -1.76 -4.42
CA CYS A 90 -4.33 -2.61 -5.48
C CYS A 90 -5.52 -3.42 -4.94
N LEU A 91 -6.66 -3.33 -5.62
CA LEU A 91 -7.87 -4.06 -5.27
C LEU A 91 -8.17 -5.07 -6.37
N PHE A 92 -8.38 -6.33 -5.98
CA PHE A 92 -8.79 -7.39 -6.88
C PHE A 92 -10.30 -7.58 -6.75
N VAL A 93 -11.03 -7.32 -7.84
CA VAL A 93 -12.49 -7.49 -7.88
C VAL A 93 -12.79 -8.92 -8.29
N ASN A 94 -13.46 -9.66 -7.41
CA ASN A 94 -13.89 -11.03 -7.72
C ASN A 94 -15.11 -11.05 -8.64
N ASP A 95 -16.15 -10.27 -8.31
CA ASP A 95 -17.41 -10.21 -9.06
C ASP A 95 -18.09 -8.84 -8.91
N VAL A 96 -18.91 -8.46 -9.90
CA VAL A 96 -19.69 -7.21 -9.94
C VAL A 96 -21.15 -7.53 -10.23
N ASN A 97 -21.94 -7.65 -9.17
CA ASN A 97 -23.37 -7.97 -9.26
C ASN A 97 -24.24 -6.77 -9.70
N SER A 98 -23.78 -5.54 -9.41
CA SER A 98 -24.46 -4.31 -9.83
C SER A 98 -23.42 -3.26 -10.18
N ALA A 99 -23.60 -2.60 -11.33
CA ALA A 99 -22.78 -1.46 -11.70
C ALA A 99 -22.96 -0.31 -10.70
N GLY A 100 -21.88 0.42 -10.44
CA GLY A 100 -21.88 1.55 -9.53
C GLY A 100 -20.48 2.07 -9.24
N ASN A 101 -20.41 3.02 -8.33
CA ASN A 101 -19.16 3.63 -7.87
C ASN A 101 -18.72 3.01 -6.53
N ILE A 102 -17.40 2.97 -6.32
CA ILE A 102 -16.76 2.62 -5.07
C ILE A 102 -16.03 3.86 -4.55
N ASP A 103 -16.36 4.27 -3.33
CA ASP A 103 -15.66 5.32 -2.62
C ASP A 103 -14.73 4.72 -1.56
N ILE A 104 -13.48 5.21 -1.53
CA ILE A 104 -12.45 4.72 -0.60
C ILE A 104 -12.13 5.82 0.40
N HIS A 105 -12.27 5.50 1.68
CA HIS A 105 -12.05 6.43 2.78
C HIS A 105 -11.01 5.89 3.77
N ARG A 106 -10.18 6.79 4.29
CA ARG A 106 -9.29 6.47 5.40
C ARG A 106 -10.11 6.35 6.67
N VAL A 107 -10.03 5.20 7.35
CA VAL A 107 -10.62 5.04 8.68
C VAL A 107 -9.79 5.81 9.70
N THR A 108 -10.41 6.76 10.40
CA THR A 108 -9.75 7.64 11.38
C THR A 108 -10.06 7.29 12.84
N ALA A 109 -11.06 6.44 13.08
CA ALA A 109 -11.46 5.97 14.40
C ALA A 109 -11.04 4.50 14.60
N ALA A 110 -11.00 4.05 15.86
CA ALA A 110 -10.73 2.64 16.16
C ALA A 110 -11.78 1.74 15.49
N TRP A 111 -11.37 0.54 15.05
CA TRP A 111 -12.27 -0.56 14.67
C TRP A 111 -12.96 -1.16 15.92
N VAL A 112 -13.45 -0.30 16.81
CA VAL A 112 -14.32 -0.71 17.90
C VAL A 112 -15.73 -0.45 17.39
N ARG A 113 -16.53 -1.52 17.38
CA ARG A 113 -17.98 -1.56 17.22
C ARG A 113 -18.60 -0.15 17.31
N ILE A 114 -18.97 0.44 16.17
CA ILE A 114 -19.86 1.60 16.19
C ILE A 114 -21.23 1.09 16.62
N GLU A 115 -21.47 1.12 17.93
CA GLU A 115 -22.81 1.38 18.41
C GLU A 115 -23.04 2.87 18.17
N LEU A 116 -23.80 3.17 17.11
CA LEU A 116 -24.43 4.47 16.94
C LEU A 116 -25.22 4.77 18.21
N LYS A 117 -24.72 5.68 19.05
CA LYS A 117 -25.61 6.40 19.96
C LYS A 117 -26.30 7.48 19.12
N LEU A 118 -27.60 7.28 18.95
CA LEU A 118 -28.57 8.27 18.51
C LEU A 118 -28.42 9.57 19.33
#